data_AF-D9PG89-F1
#
_entry.id   AF-D9PG89-F1
#
_cell.length_a   1.000
_cell.length_b   1.000
_cell.length_c   1.000
_cell.angle_alpha   90.00
_cell.angle_beta   90.00
_cell.angle_gamma   90.00
#
_symmetry.space_group_name_H-M   'P 1'
#
loop_
_entity.id
_entity.type
_entity.pdbx_description
1 polymer ?
#
loop_
_entity_poly.entity_id
_entity_poly.type
_entity_poly.pdbx_seq_one_letter_code
_entity_poly.pdbx_strand_id
1 'polypeptide(L)'
;YIKMNNLWAVMIFQGITIIIWAYLQYDFHFSLIAMFFVGLFTTSIWSFTYYMLQQNTDEEFLGRVISYNDMVFMFVSVGMTYAIGKMANAGVALNYISMIIGAIFFLVAFYAFILRGKIIIDVKKSN
;
A
#
# COMPACT_ATOMS: atom_id res chain seq x y z
N TYR A 1 -4.00 -15.31 11.22
CA TYR A 1 -2.76 -14.67 11.71
C TYR A 1 -1.89 -14.28 10.52
N ILE A 2 -1.78 -12.99 10.22
CA ILE A 2 -0.91 -12.48 9.14
C ILE A 2 0.51 -12.40 9.71
N LYS A 3 1.41 -13.29 9.24
CA LYS A 3 2.85 -13.24 9.57
C LYS A 3 3.54 -12.29 8.59
N MET A 4 4.60 -11.61 9.03
CA MET A 4 5.47 -10.73 8.21
C MET A 4 5.94 -11.40 6.90
N ASN A 5 6.03 -12.73 6.88
CA ASN A 5 6.42 -13.54 5.73
C ASN A 5 5.40 -13.54 4.58
N ASN A 6 4.16 -13.08 4.78
CA ASN A 6 3.11 -12.97 3.75
C ASN A 6 2.77 -11.52 3.37
N LEU A 7 3.43 -10.51 3.96
CA LEU A 7 3.16 -9.10 3.66
C LEU A 7 3.38 -8.79 2.17
N TRP A 8 4.45 -9.35 1.59
CA TRP A 8 4.75 -9.23 0.17
C TRP A 8 3.60 -9.75 -0.70
N ALA A 9 2.94 -10.84 -0.30
CA ALA A 9 1.80 -11.38 -1.04
C ALA A 9 0.60 -10.43 -0.98
N VAL A 10 0.30 -9.83 0.18
CA VAL A 10 -0.78 -8.85 0.34
C VAL A 10 -0.52 -7.60 -0.50
N MET A 11 0.72 -7.13 -0.58
CA MET A 11 1.10 -5.99 -1.42
C MET A 11 1.00 -6.30 -2.91
N ILE A 12 1.37 -7.51 -3.35
CA ILE A 12 1.18 -7.96 -4.73
C ILE A 12 -0.32 -8.07 -5.06
N PHE A 13 -1.12 -8.65 -4.17
CA PHE A 13 -2.57 -8.74 -4.35
C PHE A 13 -3.22 -7.35 -4.44
N GLN A 14 -2.77 -6.38 -3.65
CA GLN A 14 -3.24 -5.01 -3.74
C GLN A 14 -2.88 -4.37 -5.08
N GLY A 15 -1.63 -4.53 -5.56
CA GLY A 15 -1.21 -4.04 -6.88
C GLY A 15 -2.04 -4.65 -8.02
N ILE A 16 -2.27 -5.97 -7.99
CA ILE A 16 -3.12 -6.68 -8.95
C ILE A 16 -4.55 -6.13 -8.91
N THR A 17 -5.12 -5.94 -7.72
CA THR A 17 -6.50 -5.45 -7.55
C THR A 17 -6.65 -4.01 -8.07
N ILE A 18 -5.64 -3.15 -7.88
CA ILE A 18 -5.65 -1.77 -8.41
C ILE A 18 -5.56 -1.76 -9.94
N ILE A 19 -4.75 -2.63 -10.54
CA ILE A 19 -4.70 -2.75 -12.02
C ILE A 19 -6.02 -3.28 -12.56
N ILE A 20 -6.60 -4.30 -11.94
CA ILE A 20 -7.92 -4.82 -12.29
C ILE A 20 -8.98 -3.72 -12.19
N TRP A 21 -8.93 -2.90 -11.13
CA TRP A 21 -9.81 -1.74 -10.95
C TRP A 21 -9.60 -0.67 -12.04
N ALA A 22 -8.36 -0.41 -12.48
CA ALA A 22 -8.07 0.55 -13.55
C ALA A 22 -8.75 0.19 -14.89
N TYR A 23 -8.91 -1.12 -15.18
CA TYR A 23 -9.66 -1.59 -16.33
C TYR A 23 -11.18 -1.58 -16.10
N LEU A 24 -11.64 -1.91 -14.90
CA LEU A 24 -13.06 -2.03 -14.55
C LEU A 24 -13.72 -0.71 -14.15
N GLN A 25 -12.96 0.39 -13.99
CA GLN A 25 -13.49 1.67 -13.51
C GLN A 25 -14.58 2.28 -14.39
N TYR A 26 -14.66 1.87 -15.67
CA TYR A 26 -15.66 2.37 -16.62
C TYR A 26 -17.06 1.80 -16.36
N ASP A 27 -17.15 0.62 -15.75
CA ASP A 27 -18.40 -0.03 -15.38
C ASP A 27 -18.67 0.14 -13.88
N PHE A 28 -19.73 0.86 -13.52
CA PHE A 28 -20.05 1.18 -12.11
C PHE A 28 -20.12 -0.06 -11.20
N HIS A 29 -20.80 -1.12 -11.65
CA HIS A 29 -21.00 -2.35 -10.86
C HIS A 29 -19.68 -3.09 -10.60
N PHE A 30 -18.83 -3.22 -11.62
CA PHE A 30 -17.54 -3.88 -11.50
C PHE A 30 -16.52 -3.02 -10.73
N SER A 31 -16.56 -1.71 -10.92
CA SER A 31 -15.76 -0.74 -10.16
C SER A 31 -16.06 -0.83 -8.66
N LEU A 32 -17.32 -0.96 -8.27
CA LEU A 32 -17.72 -1.08 -6.86
C LEU A 32 -17.17 -2.35 -6.20
N ILE A 33 -17.26 -3.49 -6.89
CA ILE A 33 -16.71 -4.76 -6.40
C ILE A 33 -15.20 -4.65 -6.26
N ALA A 34 -14.51 -4.10 -7.26
CA ALA A 34 -13.07 -3.93 -7.21
C ALA A 34 -12.64 -2.96 -6.10
N MET A 35 -13.34 -1.84 -5.90
CA MET A 35 -13.09 -0.92 -4.78
C MET A 35 -13.25 -1.59 -3.41
N PHE A 36 -14.22 -2.50 -3.26
CA PHE A 36 -14.37 -3.27 -2.01
C PHE A 36 -13.11 -4.08 -1.70
N PHE A 37 -12.55 -4.78 -2.69
CA PHE A 37 -11.29 -5.53 -2.52
C PHE A 37 -10.11 -4.60 -2.25
N VAL A 38 -9.97 -3.50 -3.01
CA VAL A 38 -8.90 -2.51 -2.78
C VAL A 38 -8.97 -1.96 -1.34
N GLY A 39 -10.18 -1.63 -0.87
CA GLY A 39 -10.41 -1.15 0.48
C GLY A 39 -10.02 -2.18 1.54
N LEU A 40 -10.44 -3.43 1.37
CA LEU A 40 -10.11 -4.54 2.29
C LEU A 40 -8.60 -4.75 2.42
N PHE A 41 -7.86 -4.75 1.31
CA PHE A 41 -6.41 -4.89 1.36
C PHE A 41 -5.73 -3.68 1.99
N THR A 42 -6.22 -2.47 1.69
CA THR A 42 -5.67 -1.23 2.24
C THR A 42 -5.84 -1.20 3.76
N THR A 43 -7.03 -1.50 4.29
CA THR A 43 -7.26 -1.55 5.74
C THR A 43 -6.47 -2.67 6.41
N SER A 44 -6.30 -3.82 5.75
CA SER A 44 -5.47 -4.91 6.27
C SER A 44 -4.00 -4.49 6.43
N ILE A 45 -3.42 -3.79 5.46
CA ILE A 45 -2.05 -3.27 5.52
C ILE A 45 -1.93 -2.17 6.57
N TRP A 46 -2.93 -1.30 6.64
CA TRP A 46 -3.01 -0.24 7.62
C TRP A 46 -2.97 -0.84 9.03
N SER A 47 -3.88 -1.75 9.37
CA SER A 47 -3.90 -2.46 10.67
C SER A 47 -2.59 -3.20 10.98
N PHE A 48 -1.96 -3.81 9.98
CA PHE A 48 -0.66 -4.47 10.16
C PHE A 48 0.44 -3.47 10.52
N THR A 49 0.44 -2.29 9.91
CA THR A 49 1.41 -1.22 10.20
C THR A 49 1.27 -0.75 11.65
N TYR A 50 0.05 -0.58 12.17
CA TYR A 50 -0.15 -0.27 13.60
C TYR A 50 0.35 -1.39 14.49
N TYR A 51 0.03 -2.64 14.18
CA TYR A 51 0.49 -3.79 14.97
C TYR A 51 2.03 -3.87 15.04
N MET A 52 2.71 -3.56 13.94
CA MET A 52 4.17 -3.49 13.88
C MET A 52 4.75 -2.35 14.72
N LEU A 53 4.14 -1.17 14.66
CA LEU A 53 4.55 -0.01 15.47
C LEU A 53 4.35 -0.29 16.97
N GLN A 54 3.24 -0.93 17.34
CA GLN A 54 2.93 -1.27 18.73
C GLN A 54 3.92 -2.27 19.33
N GLN A 55 4.41 -3.24 18.55
CA GLN A 55 5.39 -4.21 19.05
C GLN A 55 6.82 -3.67 19.20
N ASN A 56 7.17 -2.60 18.50
CA ASN A 56 8.54 -2.07 18.45
C ASN A 56 8.71 -0.74 19.20
N THR A 57 7.66 -0.23 19.86
CA THR A 57 7.68 1.06 20.56
C THR A 57 7.19 0.89 21.99
N ASP A 58 7.87 1.52 22.96
CA ASP A 58 7.40 1.59 24.34
C ASP A 58 6.03 2.27 24.44
N GLU A 59 5.15 1.77 25.33
CA GLU A 59 3.77 2.24 25.50
C GLU A 59 3.68 3.76 25.77
N GLU A 60 4.70 4.35 26.41
CA GLU A 60 4.78 5.77 26.73
C GLU A 60 4.84 6.68 25.48
N PHE A 61 5.46 6.21 24.39
CA PHE A 61 5.61 6.98 23.15
C PHE A 61 4.66 6.55 22.03
N LEU A 62 3.97 5.44 22.23
CA LEU A 62 3.10 4.78 21.25
C LEU A 62 2.04 5.72 20.66
N GLY A 63 1.37 6.53 21.49
CA GLY A 63 0.36 7.49 21.03
C GLY A 63 0.94 8.59 20.11
N ARG A 64 2.16 9.05 20.38
CA ARG A 64 2.85 10.05 19.54
C ARG A 64 3.30 9.42 18.22
N VAL A 65 3.88 8.23 18.28
CA VAL A 65 4.37 7.50 17.09
C VAL A 65 3.23 7.17 16.14
N ILE A 66 2.08 6.73 16.66
CA ILE A 66 0.87 6.51 15.87
C ILE A 66 0.42 7.80 15.18
N SER A 67 0.38 8.91 15.92
CA SER A 67 -0.04 10.20 15.37
C SER A 67 0.90 10.68 14.25
N TYR A 68 2.21 10.49 14.39
CA TYR A 68 3.16 10.81 13.31
C TYR A 68 2.96 9.93 12.08
N ASN A 69 2.66 8.64 12.25
CA ASN A 69 2.37 7.76 11.14
C ASN A 69 1.14 8.22 10.35
N ASP A 70 0.05 8.57 11.04
CA ASP A 70 -1.18 9.09 10.43
C ASP A 70 -0.93 10.38 9.66
N MET A 71 -0.14 11.29 10.22
CA MET A 71 0.21 12.56 9.56
C MET A 71 0.99 12.32 8.27
N VAL A 72 1.96 11.40 8.26
CA VAL A 72 2.70 11.03 7.05
C VAL A 72 1.78 10.40 6.02
N PHE A 73 0.88 9.51 6.44
CA PHE A 73 -0.09 8.87 5.53
C PHE A 73 -1.02 9.89 4.86
N MET A 74 -1.55 10.85 5.63
CA MET A 74 -2.38 11.92 5.09
C MET A 74 -1.59 12.82 4.14
N PHE A 75 -0.35 13.18 4.49
CA PHE A 75 0.51 14.00 3.63
C PHE A 75 0.75 13.34 2.27
N VAL A 76 1.10 12.04 2.26
CA VAL A 76 1.26 11.26 1.02
C VAL A 76 -0.04 11.19 0.23
N SER A 77 -1.18 11.02 0.91
CA SER A 77 -2.50 10.94 0.28
C SER A 77 -2.89 12.26 -0.43
N VAL A 78 -2.63 13.40 0.22
CA VAL A 78 -2.84 14.72 -0.39
C VAL A 78 -1.91 14.93 -1.57
N GLY A 79 -0.63 14.55 -1.44
CA GLY A 79 0.34 14.61 -2.52
C GLY A 79 -0.06 13.78 -3.74
N MET A 80 -0.54 12.55 -3.53
CA MET A 80 -1.05 11.69 -4.59
C MET A 80 -2.30 12.27 -5.25
N THR A 81 -3.26 12.75 -4.45
CA THR A 81 -4.48 13.40 -4.98
C THR A 81 -4.14 14.61 -5.85
N TYR A 82 -3.18 15.44 -5.40
CA TYR A 82 -2.69 16.57 -6.18
C TYR A 82 -2.02 16.14 -7.49
N ALA A 83 -1.18 15.08 -7.45
CA ALA A 83 -0.54 14.53 -8.65
C ALA A 83 -1.57 14.00 -9.67
N ILE A 84 -2.57 13.26 -9.19
CA ILE A 84 -3.69 12.76 -10.01
C ILE A 84 -4.45 13.94 -10.64
N GLY A 85 -4.79 14.96 -9.85
CA GLY A 85 -5.52 16.14 -10.33
C GLY A 85 -4.73 16.93 -11.38
N LYS A 86 -3.40 17.05 -11.22
CA LYS A 86 -2.54 17.69 -12.21
C LYS A 86 -2.47 16.88 -13.51
N MET A 87 -2.35 15.56 -13.43
CA MET A 87 -2.33 14.68 -14.61
C MET A 87 -3.68 14.66 -15.34
N ALA A 88 -4.79 14.68 -14.60
CA ALA A 88 -6.13 14.77 -15.18
C ALA A 88 -6.34 16.09 -15.93
N ASN A 89 -5.89 17.23 -15.37
CA ASN A 89 -5.94 18.53 -16.06
C ASN A 89 -5.04 18.58 -17.31
N ALA A 90 -3.97 17.79 -17.35
CA ALA A 90 -3.10 17.67 -18.52
C ALA A 90 -3.70 16.81 -19.67
N GLY A 91 -4.93 16.32 -19.52
CA GLY A 91 -5.64 15.53 -20.53
C GLY A 91 -5.30 14.04 -20.51
N VAL A 92 -4.63 13.54 -19.47
CA VAL A 92 -4.34 12.11 -19.32
C VAL A 92 -5.62 11.39 -18.88
N ALA A 93 -6.02 10.36 -19.62
CA ALA A 93 -7.18 9.56 -19.25
C ALA A 93 -6.97 8.87 -17.89
N LEU A 94 -8.02 8.83 -17.07
CA LEU A 94 -8.00 8.30 -15.70
C LEU A 94 -7.48 6.85 -15.62
N ASN A 95 -7.72 6.06 -16.67
CA ASN A 95 -7.16 4.72 -16.88
C ASN A 95 -5.64 4.69 -16.71
N TYR A 96 -4.93 5.58 -17.40
CA TYR A 96 -3.48 5.57 -17.39
C TYR A 96 -2.94 6.00 -16.02
N ILE A 97 -3.63 6.92 -15.35
CA ILE A 97 -3.28 7.35 -14.00
C ILE A 97 -3.43 6.18 -13.01
N SER A 98 -4.57 5.49 -13.03
CA SER A 98 -4.82 4.32 -12.18
C SER A 98 -3.86 3.17 -12.48
N MET A 99 -3.46 2.96 -13.74
CA MET A 99 -2.41 2.00 -14.11
C MET A 99 -1.04 2.37 -13.57
N ILE A 100 -0.65 3.65 -13.63
CA ILE A 100 0.63 4.14 -13.08
C ILE A 100 0.64 3.93 -11.55
N ILE A 101 -0.47 4.22 -10.87
CA ILE A 101 -0.59 3.96 -9.42
C ILE A 101 -0.47 2.46 -9.13
N GLY A 102 -1.15 1.61 -9.91
CA GLY A 102 -1.00 0.16 -9.82
C GLY A 102 0.46 -0.28 -10.01
N ALA A 103 1.17 0.29 -10.98
CA ALA A 103 2.59 0.01 -11.23
C ALA A 103 3.51 0.47 -10.08
N ILE A 104 3.21 1.59 -9.42
CA ILE A 104 3.92 2.02 -8.20
C ILE A 104 3.77 0.95 -7.11
N PHE A 105 2.59 0.34 -6.94
CA PHE A 105 2.41 -0.78 -6.00
C PHE A 105 3.25 -2.01 -6.36
N PHE A 106 3.50 -2.29 -7.65
CA PHE A 106 4.44 -3.33 -8.06
C PHE A 106 5.90 -2.99 -7.70
N LEU A 107 6.31 -1.72 -7.81
CA LEU A 107 7.64 -1.26 -7.37
C LEU A 107 7.80 -1.41 -5.85
N VAL A 108 6.78 -1.06 -5.08
CA VAL A 108 6.79 -1.23 -3.62
C VAL A 108 6.80 -2.73 -3.26
N ALA A 109 6.06 -3.57 -3.98
CA ALA A 109 6.10 -5.02 -3.80
C ALA A 109 7.49 -5.60 -4.11
N PHE A 110 8.17 -5.09 -5.14
CA PHE A 110 9.54 -5.47 -5.47
C PHE A 110 10.52 -5.03 -4.38
N TYR A 111 10.36 -3.83 -3.82
CA TYR A 111 11.12 -3.37 -2.66
C TYR A 111 10.90 -4.26 -1.44
N ALA A 112 9.65 -4.65 -1.15
CA ALA A 112 9.33 -5.59 -0.07
C ALA A 112 9.93 -6.99 -0.29
N PHE A 113 10.00 -7.46 -1.54
CA PHE A 113 10.67 -8.71 -1.90
C PHE A 113 12.19 -8.64 -1.67
N ILE A 114 12.83 -7.54 -2.04
CA ILE A 114 14.26 -7.30 -1.77
C ILE A 114 14.52 -7.22 -0.25
N LEU A 115 13.65 -6.53 0.49
CA LEU A 115 13.77 -6.39 1.94
C LEU A 115 13.68 -7.75 2.65
N ARG A 116 12.77 -8.63 2.19
CA ARG A 116 12.70 -10.03 2.62
C ARG A 116 14.03 -10.76 2.37
N GLY A 117 14.66 -10.53 1.23
CA GLY A 117 15.99 -11.07 0.91
C GLY A 117 17.05 -10.65 1.94
N LYS A 118 17.07 -9.37 2.34
CA LYS A 118 18.03 -8.87 3.35
C LYS A 118 17.78 -9.43 4.76
N ILE A 119 16.53 -9.60 5.20
CA ILE A 119 16.20 -10.16 6.52
C ILE A 119 16.59 -11.65 6.60
N ILE A 120 16.43 -12.42 5.53
CA ILE A 120 16.84 -13.84 5.49
C ILE A 120 18.38 -13.97 5.54
N ILE A 121 19.13 -13.03 4.97
CA ILE A 121 20.60 -13.05 4.98
C ILE A 121 21.14 -12.72 6.38
N ASP A 122 20.49 -11.82 7.13
CA ASP A 122 20.92 -11.45 8.48
C ASP A 122 20.69 -12.58 9.51
N VAL A 123 19.58 -13.30 9.40
CA VAL A 123 19.30 -14.50 10.21
C VAL A 123 20.31 -15.62 9.94
N LYS A 124 20.85 -15.73 8.71
CA LYS A 124 21.86 -16.75 8.36
C LYS A 124 23.27 -16.38 8.81
N LYS A 125 23.53 -15.13 9.19
CA LYS A 125 24.85 -14.65 9.65
C LYS A 125 25.01 -14.71 11.17
N SER A 126 23.91 -14.94 11.90
CA SER A 126 23.84 -15.09 13.36
C SER A 126 23.77 -16.55 13.83
N ASN A 127 23.87 -17.52 12.92
CA ASN A 127 24.06 -18.95 13.20
C ASN A 127 25.43 -19.39 12.64
#